data_AF-A0A2R5L1S8-F1
#
_entry.id   AF-A0A2R5L1S8-F1
#
_cell.length_a   1.000
_cell.length_b   1.000
_cell.length_c   1.000
_cell.angle_alpha   90.00
_cell.angle_beta   90.00
_cell.angle_gamma   90.00
#
_symmetry.space_group_name_H-M   'P 1'
#
loop_
_entity.id
_entity.type
_entity.pdbx_description
1 polymer ?
#
loop_
_entity_poly.entity_id
_entity_poly.type
_entity_poly.pdbx_seq_one_letter_code
_entity_poly.pdbx_strand_id
1 'polypeptide(L)'
;TMPSDTEVLIVDAPEGMHNTLTLGPIFKGLKNLEIVTVSRSKVPAIGEHSFWGLRHLHTLNISRNIITSLVAENFRGPEELQNLDLSRNSIESMPSAVFRFARQLRSLNLANNR
;
A
#
# COMPACT_ATOMS: atom_id res chain seq x y z
N THR A 1 1.43 9.27 -20.81
CA THR A 1 1.90 10.48 -20.12
C THR A 1 1.12 10.60 -18.83
N MET A 2 1.78 10.66 -17.68
CA MET A 2 1.07 10.95 -16.42
C MET A 2 0.42 12.34 -16.56
N PRO A 3 -0.85 12.55 -16.16
CA PRO A 3 -1.45 13.87 -16.09
C PRO A 3 -0.57 14.80 -15.24
N SER A 4 -0.54 16.09 -15.57
CA SER A 4 0.31 17.10 -14.91
C SER A 4 0.03 17.30 -13.41
N ASP A 5 -1.07 16.73 -12.91
CA ASP A 5 -1.61 16.98 -11.57
C ASP A 5 -1.54 15.73 -10.67
N THR A 6 -1.04 14.59 -11.18
CA THR A 6 -0.91 13.35 -10.40
C THR A 6 0.14 13.52 -9.31
N GLU A 7 -0.31 13.53 -8.04
CA GLU A 7 0.61 13.50 -6.91
C GLU A 7 1.10 12.07 -6.65
N VAL A 8 2.40 11.86 -6.85
CA VAL A 8 3.08 10.57 -6.69
C VAL A 8 4.03 10.62 -5.51
N LEU A 9 3.93 9.64 -4.61
CA LEU A 9 4.91 9.40 -3.56
C LEU A 9 5.65 8.09 -3.80
N ILE A 10 6.98 8.16 -3.88
CA ILE A 10 7.85 6.99 -4.02
C ILE A 10 8.82 6.94 -2.85
N VAL A 11 8.74 5.86 -2.08
CA VAL A 11 9.72 5.45 -1.07
C VAL A 11 10.27 4.11 -1.51
N ASP A 12 11.46 4.13 -2.09
CA ASP A 12 12.14 2.91 -2.56
C ASP A 12 13.63 3.00 -2.21
N ALA A 13 14.25 1.84 -2.02
CA ALA A 13 15.69 1.76 -1.80
C ALA A 13 16.42 1.34 -3.09
N PRO A 14 17.68 1.78 -3.29
CA PRO A 14 18.52 1.27 -4.38
C PRO A 14 18.65 -0.26 -4.35
N GLU A 15 19.03 -0.84 -5.49
CA GLU A 15 19.29 -2.28 -5.57
C GLU A 15 20.40 -2.71 -4.61
N GLY A 16 20.18 -3.84 -3.92
CA GLY A 16 21.07 -4.31 -2.85
C GLY A 16 20.95 -3.56 -1.52
N MET A 17 20.17 -2.48 -1.45
CA MET A 17 19.91 -1.73 -0.22
C MET A 17 18.46 -1.90 0.25
N HIS A 18 18.24 -1.57 1.52
CA HIS A 18 16.92 -1.54 2.12
C HIS A 18 16.79 -0.34 3.05
N ASN A 19 15.64 0.32 2.98
CA ASN A 19 15.22 1.26 4.00
C ASN A 19 14.50 0.51 5.13
N THR A 20 14.26 1.20 6.24
CA THR A 20 13.35 0.75 7.28
C THR A 20 12.25 1.79 7.42
N LEU A 21 11.01 1.38 7.18
CA LEU A 21 9.84 2.25 7.31
C LEU A 21 8.76 1.56 8.14
N THR A 22 8.17 2.31 9.06
CA THR A 22 6.95 1.91 9.76
C THR A 22 5.78 2.64 9.13
N LEU A 23 4.77 1.90 8.69
CA LEU A 23 3.52 2.48 8.21
C LEU A 23 2.57 2.70 9.39
N GLY A 24 2.28 3.97 9.67
CA GLY A 24 1.18 4.44 10.50
C GLY A 24 0.49 5.60 9.78
N PRO A 25 -0.18 6.55 10.45
CA PRO A 25 -0.93 7.64 9.79
C PRO A 25 -0.03 8.74 9.18
N ILE A 26 1.11 8.37 8.60
CA ILE A 26 2.13 9.28 8.05
C ILE A 26 1.66 9.98 6.76
N PHE A 27 0.63 9.46 6.10
CA PHE A 27 0.08 10.05 4.86
C PHE A 27 -1.17 10.92 5.09
N LYS A 28 -1.65 11.09 6.33
CA LYS A 28 -2.94 11.74 6.64
C LYS A 28 -3.10 13.16 6.06
N GLY A 29 -2.00 13.88 5.85
CA GLY A 29 -2.00 15.24 5.27
C GLY A 29 -1.95 15.29 3.74
N LEU A 30 -1.60 14.19 3.08
CA LEU A 30 -1.29 14.13 1.64
C LEU A 30 -2.54 13.70 0.84
N LYS A 31 -3.61 14.48 0.95
CA LYS A 31 -4.97 14.07 0.52
C LYS A 31 -5.13 13.87 -0.98
N ASN A 32 -4.27 14.48 -1.79
CA ASN A 32 -4.34 14.44 -3.25
C ASN A 32 -3.47 13.32 -3.85
N LEU A 33 -2.80 12.50 -3.03
CA LEU A 33 -1.99 11.40 -3.55
C LEU A 33 -2.82 10.45 -4.40
N GLU A 34 -2.37 10.25 -5.63
CA GLU A 34 -2.97 9.33 -6.59
C GLU A 34 -2.19 8.01 -6.68
N ILE A 35 -0.88 8.06 -6.45
CA ILE A 35 0.01 6.90 -6.53
C ILE A 35 0.96 6.90 -5.33
N VAL A 36 0.96 5.79 -4.59
CA VAL A 36 1.92 5.54 -3.51
C VAL A 36 2.69 4.26 -3.82
N THR A 37 4.01 4.37 -3.88
CA THR A 37 4.93 3.24 -3.95
C THR A 37 5.83 3.23 -2.73
N VAL A 38 5.76 2.16 -1.94
CA VAL A 38 6.63 1.88 -0.81
C VAL A 38 7.24 0.49 -1.03
N SER A 39 8.43 0.43 -1.60
CA SER A 39 9.12 -0.82 -1.94
C SER A 39 10.48 -0.89 -1.26
N ARG A 40 11.00 -2.11 -1.06
CA ARG A 40 12.33 -2.38 -0.49
C ARG A 40 12.60 -1.62 0.82
N SER A 41 11.57 -1.40 1.63
CA SER A 41 11.61 -0.54 2.82
C SER A 41 11.39 -1.28 4.13
N LYS A 42 11.54 -2.62 4.10
CA LYS A 42 11.40 -3.52 5.27
C LYS A 42 10.16 -3.22 6.12
N VAL A 43 9.04 -2.84 5.47
CA VAL A 43 7.80 -2.58 6.20
C VAL A 43 7.33 -3.88 6.86
N PRO A 44 7.23 -3.93 8.21
CA PRO A 44 6.86 -5.16 8.93
C PRO A 44 5.36 -5.40 8.94
N ALA A 45 4.57 -4.33 8.90
CA ALA A 45 3.12 -4.36 8.88
C ALA A 45 2.55 -3.05 8.35
N ILE A 46 1.31 -3.09 7.87
CA ILE A 46 0.51 -1.89 7.64
C ILE A 46 -0.14 -1.54 8.98
N GLY A 47 0.31 -0.46 9.62
CA GLY A 47 -0.25 -0.02 10.88
C GLY A 47 -1.63 0.61 10.74
N GLU A 48 -2.27 0.86 11.88
CA GLU A 48 -3.60 1.45 11.91
C GLU A 48 -3.63 2.81 11.21
N HIS A 49 -4.71 3.04 10.47
CA HIS A 49 -4.99 4.31 9.81
C HIS A 49 -3.97 4.75 8.76
N SER A 50 -3.11 3.83 8.27
CA SER A 50 -2.00 4.18 7.39
C SER A 50 -2.41 4.94 6.15
N PHE A 51 -3.54 4.58 5.54
CA PHE A 51 -4.06 5.19 4.31
C PHE A 51 -5.36 5.96 4.52
N TRP A 52 -5.70 6.29 5.76
CA TRP A 52 -6.94 7.02 6.05
C TRP A 52 -6.89 8.43 5.46
N GLY A 53 -7.91 8.77 4.67
CA GLY A 53 -8.05 10.08 4.03
C GLY A 53 -7.43 10.19 2.64
N LEU A 54 -6.76 9.16 2.14
CA LEU A 54 -6.20 9.12 0.77
C LEU A 54 -7.27 8.78 -0.27
N ARG A 55 -8.34 9.59 -0.33
CA ARG A 55 -9.54 9.28 -1.12
C ARG A 55 -9.28 9.16 -2.62
N HIS A 56 -8.28 9.90 -3.12
CA HIS A 56 -7.88 9.93 -4.53
C HIS A 56 -6.81 8.90 -4.89
N LEU A 57 -6.44 8.01 -3.98
CA LEU A 57 -5.40 7.03 -4.24
C LEU A 57 -5.92 5.93 -5.17
N HIS A 58 -5.34 5.85 -6.37
CA HIS A 58 -5.70 4.89 -7.41
C HIS A 58 -4.78 3.67 -7.41
N THR A 59 -3.50 3.86 -7.09
CA THR A 59 -2.47 2.82 -7.10
C THR A 59 -1.69 2.80 -5.80
N LEU A 60 -1.67 1.64 -5.15
CA LEU A 60 -0.89 1.38 -3.95
C LEU A 60 0.03 0.19 -4.19
N ASN A 61 1.33 0.45 -4.21
CA ASN A 61 2.36 -0.58 -4.30
C ASN A 61 3.11 -0.65 -2.98
N ILE A 62 2.97 -1.75 -2.24
CA ILE A 62 3.73 -2.07 -1.02
C ILE A 62 4.51 -3.37 -1.22
N SER A 63 4.86 -3.68 -2.47
CA SER A 63 5.60 -4.89 -2.82
C SER A 63 7.03 -4.88 -2.27
N ARG A 64 7.66 -6.06 -2.22
CA ARG A 64 9.07 -6.20 -1.80
C ARG A 64 9.34 -5.63 -0.40
N ASN A 65 8.42 -5.86 0.52
CA ASN A 65 8.60 -5.60 1.96
C ASN A 65 8.58 -6.93 2.72
N ILE A 66 8.36 -6.87 4.03
CA ILE A 66 8.39 -8.03 4.92
C ILE A 66 7.07 -8.17 5.70
N ILE A 67 5.96 -7.74 5.11
CA ILE A 67 4.64 -7.80 5.73
C ILE A 67 4.24 -9.27 5.91
N THR A 68 3.84 -9.66 7.11
CA THR A 68 3.49 -11.06 7.44
C THR A 68 2.00 -11.32 7.59
N SER A 69 1.22 -10.29 7.89
CA SER A 69 -0.22 -10.40 8.06
C SER A 69 -0.93 -9.10 7.67
N LEU A 70 -2.21 -9.24 7.34
CA LEU A 70 -3.09 -8.11 7.09
C LEU A 70 -4.28 -8.14 8.05
N VAL A 71 -4.78 -6.96 8.40
CA VAL A 71 -5.99 -6.79 9.20
C VAL A 71 -7.09 -6.10 8.38
N ALA A 72 -8.34 -6.28 8.81
CA ALA A 72 -9.53 -5.88 8.04
C ALA A 72 -9.60 -4.37 7.70
N GLU A 73 -8.90 -3.53 8.46
CA GLU A 73 -8.91 -2.07 8.32
C GLU A 73 -7.74 -1.53 7.49
N ASN A 74 -6.80 -2.38 7.04
CA ASN A 74 -5.57 -1.91 6.38
C ASN A 74 -5.80 -1.12 5.10
N PHE A 75 -6.88 -1.41 4.36
CA PHE A 75 -7.23 -0.71 3.11
C PHE A 75 -8.46 0.19 3.25
N ARG A 76 -8.77 0.63 4.47
CA ARG A 76 -9.77 1.68 4.70
C ARG A 76 -9.18 3.05 4.39
N GLY A 77 -9.95 3.91 3.71
CA GLY A 77 -9.52 5.27 3.33
C GLY A 77 -9.40 5.51 1.82
N PRO A 78 -8.64 4.68 1.07
CA PRO A 78 -8.51 4.84 -0.37
C PRO A 78 -9.68 4.19 -1.11
N GLU A 79 -10.81 4.90 -1.12
CA GLU A 79 -12.08 4.42 -1.70
C GLU A 79 -12.00 4.28 -3.24
N GLU A 80 -11.11 5.03 -3.89
CA GLU A 80 -10.84 4.98 -5.33
C GLU A 80 -9.71 4.01 -5.72
N LEU A 81 -9.23 3.17 -4.77
CA LEU A 81 -8.13 2.24 -5.04
C LEU A 81 -8.50 1.22 -6.11
N GLN A 82 -7.73 1.19 -7.20
CA GLN A 82 -7.95 0.28 -8.33
C GLN A 82 -6.87 -0.78 -8.45
N ASN A 83 -5.63 -0.44 -8.10
CA ASN A 83 -4.48 -1.33 -8.23
C ASN A 83 -3.76 -1.48 -6.88
N LEU A 84 -3.69 -2.71 -6.38
CA LEU A 84 -2.98 -3.04 -5.16
C LEU A 84 -1.92 -4.10 -5.43
N ASP A 85 -0.65 -3.73 -5.22
CA ASP A 85 0.47 -4.66 -5.29
C ASP A 85 1.04 -4.92 -3.89
N LEU A 86 0.86 -6.15 -3.42
CA LEU A 86 1.39 -6.69 -2.17
C LEU A 86 2.37 -7.84 -2.44
N SER A 87 2.83 -8.00 -3.68
CA SER A 87 3.69 -9.12 -4.07
C SER A 87 5.05 -9.06 -3.38
N ARG A 88 5.69 -10.22 -3.25
CA ARG A 88 7.03 -10.35 -2.65
C ARG A 88 7.06 -9.80 -1.22
N ASN A 89 6.03 -10.12 -0.44
CA ASN A 89 6.00 -9.95 1.01
C ASN A 89 6.11 -11.34 1.66
N SER A 90 5.71 -11.49 2.92
CA SER A 90 5.65 -12.77 3.63
C SER A 90 4.28 -13.00 4.23
N ILE A 91 3.22 -12.55 3.56
CA ILE A 91 1.85 -12.60 4.07
C ILE A 91 1.41 -14.06 4.16
N GLU A 92 1.16 -14.55 5.36
CA GLU A 92 0.72 -15.93 5.63
C GLU A 92 -0.78 -16.00 5.96
N SER A 93 -1.37 -14.89 6.40
CA SER A 93 -2.78 -14.85 6.77
C SER A 93 -3.39 -13.47 6.56
N MET A 94 -4.68 -13.48 6.24
CA MET A 94 -5.53 -12.31 6.16
C MET A 94 -6.99 -12.70 6.44
N PRO A 95 -7.79 -11.80 7.04
CA PRO A 95 -9.21 -12.04 7.20
C PRO A 95 -9.93 -12.04 5.84
N SER A 96 -11.02 -12.81 5.71
CA SER A 96 -11.80 -12.94 4.46
C SER A 96 -12.29 -11.59 3.91
N ALA A 97 -12.52 -10.62 4.78
CA ALA A 97 -13.01 -9.29 4.44
C ALA A 97 -11.91 -8.21 4.40
N VAL A 98 -10.64 -8.58 4.24
CA VAL A 98 -9.50 -7.64 4.26
C VAL A 98 -9.61 -6.52 3.20
N PHE A 99 -10.22 -6.81 2.05
CA PHE A 99 -10.39 -5.85 0.95
C PHE A 99 -11.77 -5.20 0.90
N ARG A 100 -12.62 -5.36 1.93
CA ARG A 100 -14.02 -4.88 1.92
C ARG A 100 -14.20 -3.39 1.64
N PHE A 101 -13.20 -2.57 1.98
CA PHE A 101 -13.21 -1.13 1.78
C PHE A 101 -12.66 -0.70 0.42
N ALA A 102 -11.84 -1.53 -0.23
CA ALA A 102 -11.29 -1.29 -1.55
C ALA A 102 -12.31 -1.65 -2.64
N ARG A 103 -13.46 -0.97 -2.64
CA ARG A 103 -14.63 -1.32 -3.46
C ARG A 103 -14.41 -1.13 -4.96
N GLN A 104 -13.42 -0.32 -5.34
CA GLN A 104 -13.04 -0.07 -6.73
C GLN A 104 -11.86 -0.92 -7.20
N LEU A 105 -11.41 -1.88 -6.38
CA LEU A 105 -10.23 -2.69 -6.70
C LEU A 105 -10.47 -3.54 -7.95
N ARG A 106 -9.59 -3.39 -8.95
CA ARG A 106 -9.63 -4.08 -10.24
C ARG A 106 -8.48 -5.07 -10.39
N SER A 107 -7.33 -4.74 -9.80
CA SER A 107 -6.13 -5.55 -9.86
C SER A 107 -5.55 -5.74 -8.46
N LEU A 108 -5.31 -7.00 -8.10
CA LEU A 108 -4.69 -7.40 -6.86
C LEU A 108 -3.55 -8.35 -7.17
N ASN A 109 -2.33 -7.98 -6.78
CA ASN A 109 -1.16 -8.83 -6.90
C ASN A 109 -0.69 -9.31 -5.52
N LEU A 110 -0.84 -10.61 -5.27
CA LEU A 110 -0.37 -11.31 -4.07
C LEU A 110 0.77 -12.29 -4.37
N ALA A 111 1.33 -12.28 -5.59
CA ALA A 111 2.34 -13.25 -5.99
C ALA A 111 3.56 -13.22 -5.07
N ASN A 112 4.17 -14.39 -4.83
CA ASN A 112 5.34 -14.53 -3.94
C ASN A 112 5.06 -14.06 -2.50
N ASN A 113 3.90 -14.40 -1.96
CA ASN A 113 3.63 -14.48 -0.53
C ASN A 113 3.64 -15.95 -0.07
N ARG A 114 3.26 -16.25 1.16
CA ARG A 114 3.33 -17.58 1.76
C ARG A 114 1.98 -18.28 1.78
#